data_AF-A0A7Z9R221-F1
#
_entry.id   AF-A0A7Z9R221-F1
#
_cell.length_a   1.000
_cell.length_b   1.000
_cell.length_c   1.000
_cell.angle_alpha   90.00
_cell.angle_beta   90.00
_cell.angle_gamma   90.00
#
_symmetry.space_group_name_H-M   'P 1'
#
loop_
_entity.id
_entity.type
_entity.pdbx_description
1 polymer ?
#
loop_
_entity_poly.entity_id
_entity_poly.type
_entity_poly.pdbx_seq_one_letter_code
_entity_poly.pdbx_strand_id
1 'polypeptide(L)'
;MGDFTFKQGQQVFLEQVPMGMQTYRTMRWGKDLQIWLVEGRDFRSPNSMPDGPDKTIWGDQQKTWFKRTVVDSDATFRILISPTPVVGPDREKKNDNHANKGFKHEGDELRRFMSQQKNMVVICGDRHWQYVSVDPITGLWEYSCGPTSNQHAGGFKQECQQPMHRYLNICGGFLSATVERVDERPLLTIRHHSVTGEILNQDQLTAE
;
A
#
# COMPACT_ATOMS: atom_id res chain seq x y z
N MET A 1 30.09 14.52 7.11
CA MET A 1 29.53 13.28 6.54
C MET A 1 30.60 12.70 5.65
N GLY A 2 30.99 11.43 5.85
CA GLY A 2 31.93 10.75 4.95
C GLY A 2 31.30 10.47 3.58
N ASP A 3 32.10 9.98 2.64
CA ASP A 3 31.65 9.58 1.30
C ASP A 3 30.78 8.32 1.38
N PHE A 4 29.47 8.51 1.52
CA PHE A 4 28.47 7.44 1.52
C PHE A 4 27.58 7.56 0.28
N THR A 5 27.78 6.63 -0.66
CA THR A 5 27.06 6.62 -1.93
C THR A 5 25.69 5.94 -1.80
N PHE A 6 24.78 6.24 -2.72
CA PHE A 6 23.47 5.58 -2.81
C PHE A 6 23.60 4.04 -2.92
N LYS A 7 24.56 3.56 -3.71
CA LYS A 7 24.82 2.12 -3.89
C LYS A 7 25.28 1.46 -2.58
N GLN A 8 26.12 2.12 -1.80
CA GLN A 8 26.50 1.63 -0.47
C GLN A 8 25.29 1.61 0.48
N GLY A 9 24.41 2.62 0.40
CA GLY A 9 23.14 2.63 1.11
C GLY A 9 22.25 1.42 0.82
N GLN A 10 22.10 1.08 -0.46
CA GLN A 10 21.34 -0.11 -0.88
C GLN A 10 21.97 -1.41 -0.35
N GLN A 11 23.30 -1.53 -0.38
CA GLN A 11 24.00 -2.70 0.16
C GLN A 11 23.80 -2.85 1.68
N VAL A 12 23.95 -1.76 2.43
CA VAL A 12 23.72 -1.75 3.88
C VAL A 12 22.26 -2.11 4.19
N PHE A 13 21.30 -1.60 3.41
CA PHE A 13 19.90 -1.95 3.61
C PHE A 13 19.66 -3.48 3.52
N LEU A 14 20.23 -4.13 2.50
CA LEU A 14 20.11 -5.58 2.33
C LEU A 14 20.85 -6.39 3.41
N GLU A 15 21.89 -5.81 4.01
CA GLU A 15 22.60 -6.42 5.15
C GLU A 15 21.78 -6.33 6.45
N GLN A 16 21.14 -5.18 6.69
CA GLN A 16 20.47 -4.87 7.97
C GLN A 16 19.02 -5.35 8.03
N VAL A 17 18.37 -5.56 6.87
CA VAL A 17 16.99 -6.01 6.77
C VAL A 17 16.98 -7.47 6.29
N PRO A 18 16.18 -8.37 6.89
CA PRO A 18 16.08 -9.76 6.45
C PRO A 18 15.35 -9.86 5.09
N MET A 19 16.01 -9.41 4.04
CA MET A 19 15.52 -9.38 2.68
C MET A 19 15.94 -10.64 1.92
N GLY A 20 15.08 -11.10 1.01
CA GLY A 20 15.44 -12.16 0.07
C GLY A 20 16.32 -11.63 -1.07
N MET A 21 16.48 -12.43 -2.13
CA MET A 21 17.19 -12.01 -3.35
C MET A 21 16.54 -10.80 -4.05
N GLN A 22 15.25 -10.58 -3.83
CA GLN A 22 14.47 -9.47 -4.38
C GLN A 22 13.80 -8.70 -3.24
N THR A 23 13.65 -7.39 -3.44
CA THR A 23 12.99 -6.47 -2.49
C THR A 23 11.46 -6.59 -2.53
N TYR A 24 10.91 -7.19 -3.59
CA TYR A 24 9.51 -7.60 -3.69
C TYR A 24 9.35 -9.12 -3.56
N ARG A 25 8.23 -9.56 -2.97
CA ARG A 25 7.92 -10.97 -2.72
C ARG A 25 6.44 -11.16 -2.36
N THR A 26 5.97 -12.40 -2.39
CA THR A 26 4.64 -12.78 -1.90
C THR A 26 4.76 -13.92 -0.89
N MET A 27 3.84 -13.97 0.07
CA MET A 27 3.77 -15.03 1.08
C MET A 27 2.33 -15.52 1.20
N ARG A 28 2.14 -16.84 1.13
CA ARG A 28 0.87 -17.51 1.40
C ARG A 28 0.82 -17.95 2.86
N TRP A 29 -0.30 -17.69 3.54
CA TRP A 29 -0.55 -18.12 4.90
C TRP A 29 -1.86 -18.90 5.00
N GLY A 30 -1.75 -20.23 5.03
CA GLY A 30 -2.90 -21.13 5.04
C GLY A 30 -3.76 -20.97 3.78
N LYS A 31 -5.04 -21.35 3.87
CA LYS A 31 -5.98 -21.24 2.73
C LYS A 31 -6.49 -19.81 2.52
N ASP A 32 -6.55 -18.98 3.56
CA ASP A 32 -7.35 -17.76 3.54
C ASP A 32 -6.57 -16.48 3.22
N LEU A 33 -5.24 -16.42 3.39
CA LEU A 33 -4.49 -15.16 3.22
C LEU A 33 -3.28 -15.31 2.32
N GLN A 34 -3.15 -14.40 1.35
CA GLN A 34 -1.88 -14.15 0.67
C GLN A 34 -1.56 -12.65 0.67
N ILE A 35 -0.28 -12.33 0.89
CA ILE A 35 0.22 -10.95 0.90
C ILE A 35 1.24 -10.72 -0.22
N TRP A 36 1.29 -9.51 -0.74
CA TRP A 36 2.30 -9.04 -1.70
C TRP A 36 3.03 -7.85 -1.12
N LEU A 37 4.36 -7.90 -1.14
CA LEU A 37 5.26 -6.82 -0.77
C LEU A 37 5.97 -6.38 -2.05
N VAL A 38 5.90 -5.09 -2.37
CA VAL A 38 6.41 -4.52 -3.64
C VAL A 38 7.51 -3.49 -3.40
N GLU A 39 8.43 -3.37 -4.35
CA GLU A 39 9.45 -2.33 -4.39
C GLU A 39 8.92 -1.09 -5.12
N GLY A 40 9.20 0.11 -4.58
CA GLY A 40 8.65 1.38 -5.08
C GLY A 40 9.69 2.42 -5.45
N ARG A 41 10.98 2.08 -5.45
CA ARG A 41 12.10 3.00 -5.67
C ARG A 41 13.13 2.46 -6.67
N ASP A 42 13.54 1.20 -6.56
CA ASP A 42 14.68 0.66 -7.34
C ASP A 42 14.43 0.67 -8.86
N PHE A 43 13.17 0.50 -9.29
CA PHE A 43 12.80 0.40 -10.70
C PHE A 43 12.10 1.64 -11.24
N ARG A 44 11.98 2.69 -10.41
CA ARG A 44 11.16 3.84 -10.71
C ARG A 44 11.83 4.76 -11.74
N SER A 45 11.11 5.09 -12.81
CA SER A 45 11.45 6.13 -13.76
C SER A 45 11.63 7.50 -13.08
N PRO A 46 12.45 8.41 -13.63
CA PRO A 46 12.61 9.75 -13.05
C PRO A 46 11.27 10.46 -12.83
N ASN A 47 11.09 11.13 -11.69
CA ASN A 47 9.85 11.85 -11.38
C ASN A 47 9.51 12.92 -12.46
N SER A 48 10.53 13.48 -13.11
CA SER A 48 10.42 14.48 -14.19
C SER A 48 10.03 13.91 -15.56
N MET A 49 10.10 12.59 -15.76
CA MET A 49 9.63 11.96 -17.00
C MET A 49 8.14 12.27 -17.19
N PRO A 50 7.67 12.62 -18.39
CA PRO A 50 6.23 12.76 -18.64
C PRO A 50 5.47 11.47 -18.31
N ASP A 51 4.25 11.60 -17.78
CA ASP A 51 3.39 10.43 -17.55
C ASP A 51 3.02 9.74 -18.87
N GLY A 52 2.96 8.41 -18.86
CA GLY A 52 2.74 7.62 -20.07
C GLY A 52 3.05 6.14 -19.84
N PRO A 53 2.86 5.30 -20.88
CA PRO A 53 3.02 3.84 -20.79
C PRO A 53 4.44 3.41 -20.39
N ASP A 54 5.45 4.18 -20.76
CA ASP A 54 6.86 3.86 -20.48
C ASP A 54 7.34 4.38 -19.11
N LYS A 55 6.49 5.14 -18.39
CA LYS A 55 6.81 5.65 -17.05
C LYS A 55 6.27 4.71 -15.99
N THR A 56 7.14 4.30 -15.08
CA THR A 56 6.83 3.25 -14.10
C THR A 56 7.47 3.50 -12.74
N ILE A 57 6.86 3.02 -11.67
CA ILE A 57 7.40 2.90 -10.32
C ILE A 57 7.89 1.48 -10.09
N TRP A 58 7.13 0.49 -10.55
CA TRP A 58 7.41 -0.93 -10.28
C TRP A 58 8.35 -1.58 -11.30
N GLY A 59 8.51 -1.01 -12.49
CA GLY A 59 9.17 -1.68 -13.60
C GLY A 59 8.32 -2.82 -14.18
N ASP A 60 8.63 -3.21 -15.42
CA ASP A 60 7.82 -4.20 -16.15
C ASP A 60 7.89 -5.60 -15.54
N GLN A 61 9.05 -5.99 -15.02
CA GLN A 61 9.26 -7.30 -14.41
C GLN A 61 8.40 -7.48 -13.16
N GLN A 62 8.44 -6.52 -12.23
CA GLN A 62 7.64 -6.59 -11.01
C GLN A 62 6.14 -6.47 -11.31
N LYS A 63 5.73 -5.60 -12.23
CA LYS A 63 4.32 -5.50 -12.65
C LYS A 63 3.79 -6.82 -13.20
N THR A 64 4.55 -7.45 -14.10
CA THR A 64 4.19 -8.73 -14.72
C THR A 64 4.12 -9.83 -13.67
N TRP A 65 5.12 -9.90 -12.78
CA TRP A 65 5.14 -10.83 -11.66
C TRP A 65 3.93 -10.64 -10.73
N PHE A 66 3.61 -9.40 -10.36
CA PHE A 66 2.50 -9.09 -9.47
C PHE A 66 1.18 -9.54 -10.08
N LYS A 67 0.89 -9.13 -11.31
CA LYS A 67 -0.36 -9.49 -11.98
C LYS A 67 -0.53 -11.01 -12.11
N ARG A 68 0.51 -11.70 -12.57
CA ARG A 68 0.49 -13.17 -12.70
C ARG A 68 0.23 -13.83 -11.34
N THR A 69 1.01 -13.50 -10.33
CA THR A 69 0.90 -14.17 -9.01
C THR A 69 -0.39 -13.86 -8.27
N VAL A 70 -1.00 -12.68 -8.50
CA VAL A 70 -2.32 -12.34 -7.97
C VAL A 70 -3.41 -13.18 -8.65
N VAL A 71 -3.34 -13.35 -9.97
CA VAL A 71 -4.28 -14.19 -10.75
C VAL A 71 -4.14 -15.66 -10.36
N ASP A 72 -2.92 -16.15 -10.16
CA ASP A 72 -2.64 -17.54 -9.77
C ASP A 72 -3.05 -17.85 -8.32
N SER A 73 -3.30 -16.83 -7.49
CA SER A 73 -3.65 -17.02 -6.09
C SER A 73 -5.09 -17.50 -5.95
N ASP A 74 -5.27 -18.61 -5.21
CA ASP A 74 -6.58 -19.11 -4.75
C ASP A 74 -6.89 -18.71 -3.30
N ALA A 75 -6.15 -17.73 -2.73
CA ALA A 75 -6.41 -17.27 -1.37
C ALA A 75 -7.77 -16.58 -1.26
N THR A 76 -8.43 -16.76 -0.12
CA THR A 76 -9.70 -16.08 0.16
C THR A 76 -9.52 -14.55 0.15
N PHE A 77 -8.51 -14.04 0.85
CA PHE A 77 -8.15 -12.63 0.97
C PHE A 77 -6.77 -12.36 0.37
N ARG A 78 -6.66 -11.21 -0.32
CA ARG A 78 -5.44 -10.73 -0.94
C ARG A 78 -5.08 -9.36 -0.39
N ILE A 79 -3.84 -9.18 0.07
CA ILE A 79 -3.40 -7.89 0.60
C ILE A 79 -2.13 -7.46 -0.12
N LEU A 80 -2.19 -6.34 -0.82
CA LEU A 80 -0.99 -5.64 -1.27
C LEU A 80 -0.48 -4.73 -0.15
N ILE A 81 0.78 -4.88 0.24
CA ILE A 81 1.50 -3.94 1.09
C ILE A 81 2.42 -3.11 0.20
N SER A 82 2.02 -1.87 -0.05
CA SER A 82 2.73 -0.91 -0.91
C SER A 82 3.49 0.13 -0.06
N PRO A 83 4.77 0.43 -0.35
CA PRO A 83 5.51 1.47 0.37
C PRO A 83 4.86 2.85 0.29
N THR A 84 4.16 3.14 -0.80
CA THR A 84 3.51 4.44 -1.07
C THR A 84 2.05 4.28 -1.50
N PRO A 85 1.22 5.32 -1.41
CA PRO A 85 -0.17 5.26 -1.83
C PRO A 85 -0.36 4.81 -3.28
N VAL A 86 -1.38 3.98 -3.46
CA VAL A 86 -1.96 3.60 -4.75
C VAL A 86 -3.28 4.32 -4.98
N VAL A 87 -4.13 4.47 -3.97
CA VAL A 87 -5.39 5.21 -4.09
C VAL A 87 -5.23 6.65 -3.61
N GLY A 88 -4.56 6.88 -2.48
CA GLY A 88 -4.33 8.22 -1.94
C GLY A 88 -5.26 8.57 -0.78
N PRO A 89 -5.13 9.80 -0.26
CA PRO A 89 -5.30 10.98 -1.10
C PRO A 89 -4.01 11.49 -1.75
N ASP A 90 -4.20 12.15 -2.91
CA ASP A 90 -3.15 12.88 -3.61
C ASP A 90 -2.81 14.20 -2.88
N ARG A 91 -1.58 14.68 -3.08
CA ARG A 91 -1.13 16.01 -2.67
C ARG A 91 -0.58 16.72 -3.89
N GLU A 92 -1.11 17.90 -4.21
CA GLU A 92 -0.76 18.65 -5.43
C GLU A 92 0.75 18.85 -5.65
N LYS A 93 1.53 18.95 -4.57
CA LYS A 93 2.99 19.16 -4.61
C LYS A 93 3.81 17.86 -4.56
N LYS A 94 3.18 16.69 -4.71
CA LYS A 94 3.84 15.38 -4.67
C LYS A 94 3.70 14.69 -6.01
N ASN A 95 4.76 14.00 -6.44
CA ASN A 95 4.82 13.35 -7.74
C ASN A 95 5.78 12.16 -7.75
N ASP A 96 5.55 11.22 -6.84
CA ASP A 96 6.49 10.14 -6.50
C ASP A 96 5.80 8.80 -6.13
N ASN A 97 4.48 8.70 -6.32
CA ASN A 97 3.66 7.51 -6.06
C ASN A 97 2.47 7.40 -7.03
N HIS A 98 1.81 6.24 -7.05
CA HIS A 98 0.74 5.90 -8.00
C HIS A 98 -0.56 6.72 -7.82
N ALA A 99 -0.76 7.35 -6.66
CA ALA A 99 -1.88 8.26 -6.45
C ALA A 99 -1.64 9.65 -7.09
N ASN A 100 -0.40 9.98 -7.47
CA ASN A 100 -0.08 11.29 -8.05
C ASN A 100 -0.32 11.35 -9.56
N LYS A 101 -0.64 12.54 -10.06
CA LYS A 101 -0.87 12.81 -11.49
C LYS A 101 0.27 12.36 -12.42
N GLY A 102 1.53 12.43 -12.00
CA GLY A 102 2.66 12.09 -12.87
C GLY A 102 3.01 10.61 -12.89
N PHE A 103 2.27 9.74 -12.20
CA PHE A 103 2.32 8.27 -12.37
C PHE A 103 0.89 7.73 -12.58
N LYS A 104 0.03 8.54 -13.21
CA LYS A 104 -1.39 8.24 -13.32
C LYS A 104 -1.64 7.06 -14.25
N HIS A 105 -0.88 6.94 -15.35
CA HIS A 105 -1.05 5.83 -16.28
C HIS A 105 -0.93 4.46 -15.58
N GLU A 106 0.21 4.24 -14.91
CA GLU A 106 0.45 3.00 -14.16
C GLU A 106 -0.45 2.88 -12.93
N GLY A 107 -0.72 3.98 -12.21
CA GLY A 107 -1.64 3.97 -11.08
C GLY A 107 -3.05 3.53 -11.47
N ASP A 108 -3.58 4.03 -12.59
CA ASP A 108 -4.89 3.65 -13.11
C ASP A 108 -4.91 2.18 -13.56
N GLU A 109 -3.84 1.73 -14.21
CA GLU A 109 -3.66 0.33 -14.62
C GLU A 109 -3.72 -0.61 -13.41
N LEU A 110 -2.96 -0.31 -12.35
CA LEU A 110 -2.91 -1.12 -11.14
C LEU A 110 -4.21 -1.08 -10.35
N ARG A 111 -4.83 0.10 -10.20
CA ARG A 111 -6.13 0.23 -9.51
C ARG A 111 -7.22 -0.61 -10.19
N ARG A 112 -7.33 -0.52 -11.54
CA ARG A 112 -8.29 -1.33 -12.31
C ARG A 112 -8.01 -2.82 -12.19
N PHE A 113 -6.74 -3.23 -12.24
CA PHE A 113 -6.38 -4.64 -12.10
C PHE A 113 -6.77 -5.18 -10.72
N MET A 114 -6.41 -4.46 -9.64
CA MET A 114 -6.67 -4.93 -8.28
C MET A 114 -8.15 -4.92 -7.92
N SER A 115 -8.93 -3.94 -8.41
CA SER A 115 -10.37 -3.88 -8.13
C SER A 115 -11.17 -5.02 -8.75
N GLN A 116 -10.62 -5.70 -9.75
CA GLN A 116 -11.23 -6.89 -10.37
C GLN A 116 -10.98 -8.17 -9.55
N GLN A 117 -10.10 -8.12 -8.55
CA GLN A 117 -9.75 -9.28 -7.74
C GLN A 117 -10.68 -9.38 -6.54
N LYS A 118 -11.19 -10.59 -6.29
CA LYS A 118 -12.04 -10.84 -5.11
C LYS A 118 -11.24 -10.60 -3.84
N ASN A 119 -11.87 -9.87 -2.91
CA ASN A 119 -11.38 -9.64 -1.55
C ASN A 119 -9.93 -9.13 -1.49
N MET A 120 -9.58 -8.23 -2.43
CA MET A 120 -8.27 -7.61 -2.49
C MET A 120 -8.30 -6.19 -1.92
N VAL A 121 -7.36 -5.90 -1.03
CA VAL A 121 -7.16 -4.56 -0.45
C VAL A 121 -5.70 -4.13 -0.53
N VAL A 122 -5.48 -2.82 -0.45
CA VAL A 122 -4.14 -2.22 -0.38
C VAL A 122 -3.90 -1.70 1.03
N ILE A 123 -2.69 -1.91 1.55
CA ILE A 123 -2.17 -1.28 2.76
C ILE A 123 -0.93 -0.49 2.36
N CYS A 124 -0.80 0.75 2.85
CA CYS A 124 0.37 1.57 2.58
C CYS A 124 0.84 2.43 3.76
N GLY A 125 1.99 3.08 3.57
CA GLY A 125 2.54 4.10 4.44
C GLY A 125 2.83 5.39 3.67
N ASP A 126 4.01 5.99 3.92
CA ASP A 126 4.53 7.24 3.31
C ASP A 126 3.73 8.51 3.65
N ARG A 127 2.39 8.43 3.68
CA ARG A 127 1.56 9.49 4.22
C ARG A 127 1.58 9.45 5.73
N HIS A 128 1.97 10.57 6.33
CA HIS A 128 2.11 10.69 7.77
C HIS A 128 0.76 10.94 8.46
N TRP A 129 -0.26 10.15 8.14
CA TRP A 129 -1.54 10.13 8.83
C TRP A 129 -2.23 8.78 8.58
N GLN A 130 -3.30 8.52 9.31
CA GLN A 130 -4.12 7.32 9.13
C GLN A 130 -5.32 7.62 8.24
N TYR A 131 -5.64 6.71 7.32
CA TYR A 131 -6.85 6.83 6.50
C TYR A 131 -7.35 5.49 5.96
N VAL A 132 -8.63 5.48 5.60
CA VAL A 132 -9.22 4.48 4.70
C VAL A 132 -9.80 5.21 3.51
N SER A 133 -9.37 4.83 2.32
CA SER A 133 -9.85 5.38 1.06
C SER A 133 -10.48 4.30 0.20
N VAL A 134 -11.57 4.66 -0.48
CA VAL A 134 -12.17 3.85 -1.53
C VAL A 134 -12.07 4.62 -2.82
N ASP A 135 -11.35 4.07 -3.80
CA ASP A 135 -11.19 4.70 -5.10
C ASP A 135 -12.58 4.90 -5.75
N PRO A 136 -12.97 6.13 -6.11
CA PRO A 136 -14.33 6.43 -6.55
C PRO A 136 -14.67 5.84 -7.93
N ILE A 137 -13.68 5.40 -8.70
CA ILE A 137 -13.85 4.86 -10.05
C ILE A 137 -13.93 3.33 -10.00
N THR A 138 -13.01 2.71 -9.27
CA THR A 138 -12.79 1.26 -9.27
C THR A 138 -13.35 0.56 -8.03
N GLY A 139 -13.61 1.30 -6.96
CA GLY A 139 -14.02 0.74 -5.67
C GLY A 139 -12.89 0.08 -4.87
N LEU A 140 -11.62 0.20 -5.31
CA LEU A 140 -10.49 -0.37 -4.61
C LEU A 140 -10.30 0.27 -3.23
N TRP A 141 -10.18 -0.56 -2.20
CA TRP A 141 -9.93 -0.12 -0.83
C TRP A 141 -8.43 -0.01 -0.54
N GLU A 142 -8.04 1.10 0.08
CA GLU A 142 -6.69 1.34 0.59
C GLU A 142 -6.73 1.80 2.05
N TYR A 143 -5.88 1.20 2.88
CA TYR A 143 -5.67 1.51 4.27
C TYR A 143 -4.27 2.09 4.45
N SER A 144 -4.11 3.17 5.21
CA SER A 144 -2.80 3.80 5.43
C SER A 144 -2.52 4.02 6.91
N CYS A 145 -1.28 3.76 7.31
CA CYS A 145 -0.77 3.97 8.67
C CYS A 145 0.71 4.39 8.65
N GLY A 146 1.06 5.49 7.97
CA GLY A 146 2.47 5.84 7.76
C GLY A 146 3.28 6.24 9.02
N PRO A 147 2.78 7.08 9.93
CA PRO A 147 3.57 7.53 11.07
C PRO A 147 3.38 6.62 12.29
N THR A 148 4.47 6.07 12.81
CA THR A 148 4.42 5.26 14.06
C THR A 148 4.29 6.11 15.32
N SER A 149 4.49 7.43 15.23
CA SER A 149 4.37 8.36 16.37
C SER A 149 3.62 9.64 16.00
N ASN A 150 2.97 10.26 17.00
CA ASN A 150 2.24 11.51 16.81
C ASN A 150 3.15 12.68 16.39
N GLN A 151 4.43 12.67 16.79
CA GLN A 151 5.37 13.73 16.42
C GLN A 151 5.62 13.80 14.91
N HIS A 152 5.50 12.67 14.20
CA HIS A 152 5.70 12.61 12.76
C HIS A 152 4.40 12.76 11.97
N ALA A 153 3.24 12.76 12.64
CA ALA A 153 1.94 12.89 12.00
C ALA A 153 1.74 14.30 11.45
N GLY A 154 1.33 14.42 10.18
CA GLY A 154 1.11 15.69 9.51
C GLY A 154 1.20 15.62 7.98
N GLY A 155 1.24 16.78 7.34
CA GLY A 155 1.28 16.88 5.87
C GLY A 155 -0.08 16.74 5.18
N PHE A 156 -1.15 16.53 5.95
CA PHE A 156 -2.54 16.62 5.57
C PHE A 156 -3.34 17.30 6.70
N LYS A 157 -4.60 17.61 6.45
CA LYS A 157 -5.48 18.27 7.42
C LYS A 157 -6.83 17.57 7.48
N GLN A 158 -7.44 17.52 8.67
CA GLN A 158 -8.74 16.88 8.86
C GLN A 158 -9.81 17.52 7.97
N GLU A 159 -9.74 18.84 7.78
CA GLU A 159 -10.69 19.61 6.97
C GLU A 159 -10.55 19.34 5.46
N CYS A 160 -9.45 18.71 5.03
CA CYS A 160 -9.23 18.29 3.64
C CYS A 160 -9.82 16.90 3.35
N GLN A 161 -10.75 16.41 4.18
CA GLN A 161 -11.43 15.16 3.93
C GLN A 161 -12.16 15.17 2.59
N GLN A 162 -11.99 14.11 1.80
CA GLN A 162 -12.59 13.95 0.48
C GLN A 162 -13.65 12.84 0.53
N PRO A 163 -14.62 12.80 -0.42
CA PRO A 163 -15.65 11.75 -0.48
C PRO A 163 -15.12 10.32 -0.55
N MET A 164 -13.89 10.13 -1.05
CA MET A 164 -13.23 8.83 -1.07
C MET A 164 -12.81 8.33 0.33
N HIS A 165 -12.64 9.23 1.30
CA HIS A 165 -12.23 8.86 2.66
C HIS A 165 -13.41 8.28 3.43
N ARG A 166 -13.25 7.02 3.88
CA ARG A 166 -14.12 6.37 4.87
C ARG A 166 -13.64 6.63 6.29
N TYR A 167 -12.34 6.86 6.43
CA TYR A 167 -11.69 7.21 7.69
C TYR A 167 -10.53 8.17 7.40
N LEU A 168 -10.32 9.15 8.28
CA LEU A 168 -9.19 10.07 8.24
C LEU A 168 -8.86 10.51 9.66
N ASN A 169 -7.61 10.34 10.07
CA ASN A 169 -7.13 10.85 11.35
C ASN A 169 -5.65 11.26 11.26
N ILE A 170 -5.36 12.49 11.65
CA ILE A 170 -4.00 13.05 11.62
C ILE A 170 -3.27 12.68 12.91
N CYS A 171 -2.92 11.40 13.04
CA CYS A 171 -2.27 10.83 14.22
C CYS A 171 -1.22 9.78 13.84
N GLY A 172 -0.40 9.44 14.83
CA GLY A 172 0.50 8.29 14.80
C GLY A 172 -0.19 6.99 15.21
N GLY A 173 0.43 5.86 14.89
CA GLY A 173 0.03 4.55 15.39
C GLY A 173 0.43 3.44 14.43
N PHE A 174 -0.37 2.38 14.37
CA PHE A 174 -0.11 1.23 13.51
C PHE A 174 -1.41 0.59 13.03
N LEU A 175 -1.30 -0.32 12.06
CA LEU A 175 -2.42 -1.08 11.53
C LEU A 175 -2.25 -2.55 11.91
N SER A 176 -3.35 -3.21 12.25
CA SER A 176 -3.41 -4.67 12.35
C SER A 176 -4.45 -5.24 11.38
N ALA A 177 -4.16 -6.43 10.86
CA ALA A 177 -5.09 -7.20 10.02
C ALA A 177 -5.17 -8.62 10.58
N THR A 178 -6.38 -9.05 10.92
CA THR A 178 -6.67 -10.39 11.43
C THR A 178 -7.48 -11.14 10.40
N VAL A 179 -6.98 -12.28 9.94
CA VAL A 179 -7.74 -13.23 9.12
C VAL A 179 -8.08 -14.43 9.97
N GLU A 180 -9.37 -14.71 10.11
CA GLU A 180 -9.90 -15.81 10.92
C GLU A 180 -11.15 -16.40 10.27
N ARG A 181 -11.66 -17.50 10.85
CA ARG A 181 -12.95 -18.06 10.48
C ARG A 181 -13.91 -17.99 11.66
N VAL A 182 -15.04 -17.31 11.45
CA VAL A 182 -16.13 -17.21 12.42
C VAL A 182 -17.32 -17.98 11.85
N ASP A 183 -17.79 -19.00 12.56
CA ASP A 183 -18.82 -19.92 12.06
C ASP A 183 -18.49 -20.49 10.67
N GLU A 184 -17.24 -20.95 10.50
CA GLU A 184 -16.63 -21.43 9.25
C GLU A 184 -16.52 -20.40 8.11
N ARG A 185 -17.00 -19.18 8.31
CA ARG A 185 -16.93 -18.11 7.31
C ARG A 185 -15.63 -17.32 7.45
N PRO A 186 -14.85 -17.16 6.37
CA PRO A 186 -13.63 -16.37 6.39
C PRO A 186 -13.94 -14.88 6.61
N LEU A 187 -13.23 -14.28 7.56
CA LEU A 187 -13.37 -12.88 7.97
C LEU A 187 -11.99 -12.23 8.02
N LEU A 188 -11.86 -11.08 7.35
CA LEU A 188 -10.73 -10.18 7.47
C LEU A 188 -11.16 -8.95 8.28
N THR A 189 -10.56 -8.75 9.45
CA THR A 189 -10.75 -7.53 10.25
C THR A 189 -9.50 -6.67 10.17
N ILE A 190 -9.65 -5.41 9.76
CA ILE A 190 -8.55 -4.44 9.66
C ILE A 190 -8.80 -3.32 10.67
N ARG A 191 -7.79 -2.99 11.48
CA ARG A 191 -7.89 -2.01 12.56
C ARG A 191 -6.77 -0.99 12.50
N HIS A 192 -7.14 0.27 12.61
CA HIS A 192 -6.19 1.34 12.92
C HIS A 192 -6.08 1.47 14.43
N HIS A 193 -4.85 1.55 14.91
CA HIS A 193 -4.53 1.74 16.31
C HIS A 193 -3.86 3.09 16.54
N SER A 194 -4.10 3.69 17.70
CA SER A 194 -3.30 4.80 18.20
C SER A 194 -1.89 4.32 18.59
N VAL A 195 -1.02 5.27 18.95
CA VAL A 195 0.32 4.96 19.49
C VAL A 195 0.29 4.15 20.81
N THR A 196 -0.83 4.14 21.52
CA THR A 196 -1.02 3.36 22.76
C THR A 196 -1.76 2.04 22.54
N GLY A 197 -2.15 1.73 21.29
CA GLY A 197 -2.84 0.49 20.92
C GLY A 197 -4.37 0.58 20.94
N GLU A 198 -4.96 1.72 21.32
CA GLU A 198 -6.41 1.96 21.24
C GLU A 198 -6.90 1.82 19.80
N ILE A 199 -8.02 1.13 19.57
CA ILE A 199 -8.61 0.99 18.24
C ILE A 199 -9.31 2.31 17.87
N LEU A 200 -8.85 2.95 16.81
CA LEU A 200 -9.38 4.22 16.31
C LEU A 200 -10.33 4.06 15.12
N ASN A 201 -10.18 2.98 14.35
CA ASN A 201 -11.08 2.59 13.26
C ASN A 201 -11.04 1.07 13.07
N GLN A 202 -12.15 0.48 12.65
CA GLN A 202 -12.23 -0.95 12.34
C GLN A 202 -13.15 -1.18 11.14
N ASP A 203 -12.67 -1.98 10.19
CA ASP A 203 -13.44 -2.49 9.06
C ASP A 203 -13.41 -4.02 9.05
N GLN A 204 -14.48 -4.63 8.54
CA GLN A 204 -14.62 -6.07 8.39
C GLN A 204 -15.02 -6.43 6.97
N LEU A 205 -14.25 -7.33 6.35
CA LEU A 205 -14.52 -7.87 5.03
C LEU A 205 -14.83 -9.36 5.18
N THR A 206 -16.02 -9.74 4.74
CA THR A 206 -16.39 -11.15 4.59
C THR A 206 -16.14 -11.56 3.15
N ALA A 207 -15.69 -12.80 2.95
CA ALA A 207 -15.67 -13.37 1.60
C ALA A 207 -16.95 -14.19 1.41
N GLU A 208 -17.67 -13.90 0.31
CA GLU A 208 -18.77 -14.73 -0.19
C GLU A 208 -18.26 -16.04 -0.80
#